data_AF-A0AAW2X720-F1
#
_entry.id   AF-A0AAW2X720-F1
#
_cell.length_a   1.000
_cell.length_b   1.000
_cell.length_c   1.000
_cell.angle_alpha   90.00
_cell.angle_beta   90.00
_cell.angle_gamma   90.00
#
_symmetry.space_group_name_H-M   'P 1'
#
loop_
_entity.id
_entity.type
_entity.pdbx_description
1 polymer ?
#
loop_
_entity_poly.entity_id
_entity_poly.type
_entity_poly.pdbx_seq_one_letter_code
_entity_poly.pdbx_strand_id
1 'polypeptide(L)'
;MSNGIVNVTLTVPGGLVTSVTYKGSENLLQTQNKEDNRGYWNVVWTKSGGHNIMDKLLGTSYKVIARNRDHTEISFTTTWAVGSARVPLNVDKRYVMLRDSPGFYSYAVFERLKGWPAFDIQEARIVFKLDENRFQYMAMSDERQRVMPMSVDRYTGEVLDYPEAVLLTRPTNPQLKGEVDDKYLYSCDNKNNKVHGWVSNDVGFWMITPSNEFRTGGPFKQDLSSHVGPTLLS
;
A
#
# COMPACT_ATOMS: atom_id res chain seq x y z
N MET A 1 -6.42 -13.36 -10.31
CA MET A 1 -6.12 -13.02 -11.73
C MET A 1 -4.74 -13.54 -12.06
N SER A 2 -4.53 -14.00 -13.30
CA SER A 2 -3.22 -14.46 -13.79
C SER A 2 -3.03 -14.09 -15.25
N ASN A 3 -1.81 -13.72 -15.63
CA ASN A 3 -1.40 -13.51 -17.03
C ASN A 3 -0.23 -14.43 -17.44
N GLY A 4 0.04 -15.49 -16.67
CA GLY A 4 1.17 -16.40 -16.88
C GLY A 4 2.53 -15.89 -16.38
N ILE A 5 2.65 -14.60 -16.07
CA ILE A 5 3.86 -13.98 -15.48
C ILE A 5 3.63 -13.66 -14.01
N VAL A 6 2.51 -13.00 -13.69
CA VAL A 6 2.11 -12.62 -12.34
C VAL A 6 0.78 -13.29 -12.00
N ASN A 7 0.67 -13.81 -10.78
CA ASN A 7 -0.61 -14.21 -10.20
C ASN A 7 -0.95 -13.32 -9.02
N VAL A 8 -2.19 -12.84 -8.97
CA VAL A 8 -2.72 -12.04 -7.86
C VAL A 8 -3.99 -12.69 -7.33
N THR A 9 -4.00 -13.01 -6.03
CA THR A 9 -5.18 -13.54 -5.33
C THR A 9 -5.87 -12.41 -4.57
N LEU A 10 -7.19 -12.31 -4.75
CA LEU A 10 -8.03 -11.27 -4.16
C LEU A 10 -9.18 -11.91 -3.38
N THR A 11 -9.56 -11.33 -2.23
CA THR A 11 -10.78 -11.74 -1.53
C THR A 11 -12.02 -11.31 -2.31
N VAL A 12 -13.08 -12.12 -2.26
CA VAL A 12 -14.37 -11.83 -2.90
C VAL A 12 -15.47 -11.85 -1.84
N PRO A 13 -16.30 -10.78 -1.72
CA PRO A 13 -16.28 -9.53 -2.49
C PRO A 13 -15.31 -8.46 -1.93
N GLY A 14 -14.49 -8.77 -0.93
CA GLY A 14 -13.73 -7.76 -0.18
C GLY A 14 -12.69 -6.96 -0.98
N GLY A 15 -12.07 -7.57 -2.00
CA GLY A 15 -11.06 -6.94 -2.85
C GLY A 15 -9.75 -6.62 -2.12
N LEU A 16 -9.38 -7.44 -1.12
CA LEU A 16 -8.05 -7.43 -0.47
C LEU A 16 -7.09 -8.30 -1.28
N VAL A 17 -5.85 -7.86 -1.46
CA VAL A 17 -4.80 -8.64 -2.14
C VAL A 17 -4.10 -9.53 -1.11
N THR A 18 -4.34 -10.83 -1.18
CA THR A 18 -3.84 -11.81 -0.19
C THR A 18 -2.60 -12.57 -0.63
N SER A 19 -2.34 -12.59 -1.95
CA SER A 19 -1.15 -13.18 -2.54
C SER A 19 -0.76 -12.47 -3.83
N VAL A 20 0.55 -12.28 -4.03
CA VAL A 20 1.15 -11.94 -5.31
C VAL A 20 2.31 -12.91 -5.55
N THR A 21 2.34 -13.58 -6.70
CA THR A 21 3.47 -14.43 -7.12
C THR A 21 3.96 -14.02 -8.50
N TYR A 22 5.25 -14.22 -8.75
CA TYR A 22 5.92 -13.90 -10.01
C TYR A 22 6.64 -15.13 -10.55
N LYS A 23 6.32 -15.55 -11.78
CA LYS A 23 6.94 -16.70 -12.48
C LYS A 23 7.03 -17.98 -11.64
N GLY A 24 5.98 -18.28 -10.88
CA GLY A 24 5.92 -19.47 -10.02
C GLY A 24 6.64 -19.35 -8.69
N SER A 25 7.10 -18.16 -8.30
CA SER A 25 7.65 -17.90 -6.97
C SER A 25 6.64 -18.20 -5.86
N GLU A 26 7.14 -18.32 -4.64
CA GLU A 26 6.30 -18.20 -3.43
C GLU A 26 5.65 -16.80 -3.35
N ASN A 27 4.67 -16.68 -2.45
CA ASN A 27 3.96 -15.43 -2.21
C ASN A 27 4.93 -14.34 -1.75
N LEU A 28 4.91 -13.20 -2.44
CA LEU A 28 5.76 -12.06 -2.16
C LEU A 28 5.28 -11.24 -0.95
N LEU A 29 4.04 -11.45 -0.50
CA LEU A 29 3.45 -10.72 0.63
C LEU A 29 3.77 -11.37 1.98
N GLN A 30 3.72 -10.57 3.05
CA GLN A 30 3.97 -11.06 4.41
C GLN A 30 2.86 -12.00 4.88
N THR A 31 3.02 -13.30 4.65
CA THR A 31 1.98 -14.31 4.91
C THR A 31 1.71 -14.54 6.40
N GLN A 32 2.66 -14.18 7.26
CA GLN A 32 2.50 -14.19 8.72
C GLN A 32 1.49 -13.15 9.20
N ASN A 33 1.22 -12.11 8.40
CA ASN A 33 0.13 -11.17 8.68
C ASN A 33 -1.24 -11.81 8.37
N LYS A 34 -2.26 -11.39 9.11
CA LYS A 34 -3.66 -11.58 8.74
C LYS A 34 -3.90 -11.11 7.30
N GLU A 35 -4.81 -11.77 6.58
CA GLU A 35 -5.08 -11.50 5.17
C GLU A 35 -5.43 -10.03 4.88
N ASP A 36 -6.11 -9.37 5.81
CA ASP A 36 -6.48 -7.96 5.73
C ASP A 36 -5.33 -6.99 6.02
N ASN A 37 -4.13 -7.51 6.32
CA ASN A 37 -2.91 -6.75 6.61
C ASN A 37 -1.75 -7.19 5.69
N ARG A 38 -2.06 -7.51 4.43
CA ARG A 38 -1.08 -7.83 3.38
C ARG A 38 -1.08 -6.78 2.28
N GLY A 39 -2.04 -6.85 1.35
CA GLY A 39 -2.29 -5.82 0.35
C GLY A 39 -3.71 -5.28 0.43
N TYR A 40 -3.89 -3.97 0.61
CA TYR A 40 -5.21 -3.38 0.80
C TYR A 40 -5.26 -1.89 0.42
N TRP A 41 -6.45 -1.44 0.04
CA TRP A 41 -6.80 -0.03 0.02
C TRP A 41 -7.35 0.37 1.38
N ASN A 42 -7.06 1.58 1.84
CA ASN A 42 -7.76 2.17 2.97
C ASN A 42 -7.93 3.67 2.83
N VAL A 43 -8.87 4.21 3.58
CA VAL A 43 -8.92 5.62 3.93
C VAL A 43 -8.76 5.79 5.44
N VAL A 44 -8.18 6.90 5.85
CA VAL A 44 -8.29 7.43 7.21
C VAL A 44 -9.15 8.68 7.10
N TRP A 45 -10.29 8.68 7.79
CA TRP A 45 -11.30 9.71 7.66
C TRP A 45 -11.92 10.06 9.01
N THR A 46 -12.55 11.23 9.09
CA THR A 46 -13.25 11.69 10.29
C THR A 46 -14.65 12.18 9.92
N LYS A 47 -15.61 12.01 10.84
CA LYS A 47 -16.76 12.92 10.87
C LYS A 47 -16.23 14.29 11.27
N SER A 48 -16.77 15.38 10.72
CA SER A 48 -16.25 16.73 10.98
C SER A 48 -16.03 16.99 12.48
N GLY A 49 -14.78 17.25 12.87
CA GLY A 49 -14.36 17.46 14.27
C GLY A 49 -14.27 16.20 15.16
N GLY A 50 -14.41 15.00 14.59
CA GLY A 50 -14.34 13.72 15.28
C GLY A 50 -12.95 13.07 15.24
N HIS A 51 -12.86 11.85 15.80
CA HIS A 51 -11.64 11.04 15.80
C HIS A 51 -11.43 10.31 14.46
N ASN A 52 -10.16 9.99 14.16
CA ASN A 52 -9.76 9.25 12.97
C ASN A 52 -10.33 7.82 12.98
N ILE A 53 -10.93 7.44 11.86
CA ILE A 53 -11.47 6.11 11.58
C ILE A 53 -10.76 5.57 10.34
N MET A 54 -10.23 4.35 10.43
CA MET A 54 -9.70 3.65 9.28
C MET A 54 -10.80 2.77 8.66
N ASP A 55 -11.02 2.91 7.36
CA ASP A 55 -11.88 2.02 6.58
C ASP A 55 -11.04 1.34 5.50
N LYS A 56 -10.99 0.00 5.50
CA LYS A 56 -10.28 -0.81 4.48
C LYS A 56 -11.03 -0.95 3.16
N LEU A 57 -12.12 -0.19 3.01
CA LEU A 57 -12.89 -0.09 1.78
C LEU A 57 -13.31 -1.46 1.25
N LEU A 58 -13.71 -2.37 2.14
CA LEU A 58 -14.05 -3.74 1.75
C LEU A 58 -15.26 -3.70 0.82
N GLY A 59 -15.14 -4.32 -0.35
CA GLY A 59 -16.22 -4.48 -1.32
C GLY A 59 -17.35 -5.34 -0.76
N THR A 60 -18.58 -5.04 -1.18
CA THR A 60 -19.77 -5.87 -0.94
C THR A 60 -20.28 -6.55 -2.22
N SER A 61 -19.80 -6.11 -3.39
CA SER A 61 -20.04 -6.74 -4.69
C SER A 61 -18.76 -6.88 -5.49
N TYR A 62 -18.73 -7.86 -6.39
CA TYR A 62 -17.62 -8.15 -7.30
C TYR A 62 -18.15 -8.34 -8.71
N LYS A 63 -17.46 -7.77 -9.70
CA LYS A 63 -17.76 -7.94 -11.12
C LYS A 63 -16.49 -8.03 -11.95
N VAL A 64 -16.50 -8.88 -12.97
CA VAL A 64 -15.55 -8.77 -14.10
C VAL A 64 -16.16 -7.77 -15.07
N ILE A 65 -15.53 -6.61 -15.22
CA ILE A 65 -16.08 -5.50 -16.04
C ILE A 65 -15.47 -5.45 -17.43
N ALA A 66 -14.28 -6.02 -17.62
CA ALA A 66 -13.72 -6.29 -18.94
C ALA A 66 -12.93 -7.61 -18.93
N ARG A 67 -13.08 -8.40 -20.00
CA ARG A 67 -12.25 -9.57 -20.25
C ARG A 67 -12.11 -9.77 -21.75
N ASN A 68 -10.91 -9.57 -22.25
CA ASN A 68 -10.57 -9.80 -23.64
C ASN A 68 -9.15 -10.40 -23.73
N ARG A 69 -8.63 -10.49 -24.96
CA ARG A 69 -7.31 -11.08 -25.21
C ARG A 69 -6.14 -10.26 -24.63
N ASP A 70 -6.35 -8.97 -24.41
CA ASP A 70 -5.31 -8.01 -24.05
C ASP A 70 -5.30 -7.72 -22.54
N HIS A 71 -6.47 -7.74 -21.88
CA HIS A 71 -6.56 -7.54 -20.44
C HIS A 71 -7.80 -8.15 -19.78
N THR A 72 -7.72 -8.28 -18.46
CA THR A 72 -8.86 -8.48 -17.57
C THR A 72 -8.93 -7.33 -16.59
N GLU A 73 -10.12 -6.77 -16.39
CA GLU A 73 -10.41 -5.75 -15.37
C GLU A 73 -11.56 -6.22 -14.49
N ILE A 74 -11.35 -6.13 -13.18
CA ILE A 74 -12.32 -6.51 -12.17
C ILE A 74 -12.59 -5.34 -11.22
N SER A 75 -13.83 -5.28 -10.74
CA SER A 75 -14.37 -4.22 -9.88
C SER A 75 -14.88 -4.82 -8.58
N PHE A 76 -14.58 -4.15 -7.47
CA PHE A 76 -15.07 -4.44 -6.13
C PHE A 76 -15.76 -3.20 -5.59
N THR A 77 -17.09 -3.23 -5.49
CA THR A 77 -17.88 -2.06 -5.16
C THR A 77 -18.50 -2.15 -3.78
N THR A 78 -18.66 -0.99 -3.13
CA THR A 78 -19.51 -0.81 -1.95
C THR A 78 -20.31 0.47 -2.11
N THR A 79 -21.61 0.39 -1.82
CA THR A 79 -22.51 1.55 -1.76
C THR A 79 -22.69 1.97 -0.31
N TRP A 80 -22.58 3.27 -0.02
CA TRP A 80 -22.86 3.76 1.33
C TRP A 80 -24.37 3.85 1.58
N ALA A 81 -24.79 3.40 2.75
CA ALA A 81 -26.17 3.51 3.22
C ALA A 81 -26.27 4.52 4.37
N VAL A 82 -27.39 5.24 4.43
CA VAL A 82 -27.66 6.19 5.52
C VAL A 82 -27.56 5.48 6.88
N GLY A 83 -26.80 6.08 7.80
CA GLY A 83 -26.55 5.51 9.12
C GLY A 83 -25.39 4.50 9.19
N SER A 84 -24.77 4.15 8.06
CA SER A 84 -23.57 3.32 8.05
C SER A 84 -22.41 3.98 8.82
N ALA A 85 -21.65 3.15 9.55
CA ALA A 85 -20.44 3.56 10.25
C ALA A 85 -19.23 3.72 9.30
N ARG A 86 -19.38 3.36 8.02
CA ARG A 86 -18.34 3.54 6.98
C ARG A 86 -18.27 4.98 6.49
N VAL A 87 -17.18 5.28 5.80
CA VAL A 87 -17.01 6.58 5.12
C VAL A 87 -18.21 6.84 4.19
N PRO A 88 -18.84 8.04 4.20
CA PRO A 88 -19.95 8.40 3.30
C PRO A 88 -19.55 8.50 1.82
N LEU A 89 -19.12 7.37 1.24
CA LEU A 89 -18.67 7.22 -0.15
C LEU A 89 -19.20 5.92 -0.75
N ASN A 90 -19.64 6.02 -2.01
CA ASN A 90 -19.59 4.90 -2.92
C ASN A 90 -18.15 4.68 -3.31
N VAL A 91 -17.73 3.43 -3.31
CA VAL A 91 -16.35 3.05 -3.62
C VAL A 91 -16.36 1.94 -4.66
N ASP A 92 -15.54 2.10 -5.70
CA ASP A 92 -15.27 1.08 -6.70
C ASP A 92 -13.74 0.90 -6.80
N LYS A 93 -13.22 -0.19 -6.21
CA LYS A 93 -11.81 -0.57 -6.32
C LYS A 93 -11.63 -1.45 -7.54
N ARG A 94 -10.67 -1.12 -8.38
CA ARG A 94 -10.41 -1.84 -9.61
C ARG A 94 -9.00 -2.38 -9.67
N TYR A 95 -8.89 -3.53 -10.32
CA TYR A 95 -7.62 -4.17 -10.61
C TYR A 95 -7.62 -4.56 -12.08
N VAL A 96 -6.56 -4.18 -12.79
CA VAL A 96 -6.37 -4.47 -14.21
C VAL A 96 -5.13 -5.33 -14.37
N MET A 97 -5.26 -6.45 -15.06
CA MET A 97 -4.16 -7.31 -15.42
C MET A 97 -4.04 -7.37 -16.94
N LEU A 98 -2.95 -6.82 -17.46
CA LEU A 98 -2.61 -6.87 -18.87
C LEU A 98 -1.96 -8.20 -19.21
N ARG A 99 -2.18 -8.69 -20.42
CA ARG A 99 -1.43 -9.80 -20.99
C ARG A 99 0.06 -9.41 -21.13
N ASP A 100 0.96 -10.38 -20.92
CA ASP A 100 2.40 -10.24 -21.15
C ASP A 100 3.07 -9.07 -20.38
N SER A 101 2.49 -8.65 -19.25
CA SER A 101 3.01 -7.58 -18.38
C SER A 101 3.49 -8.12 -17.03
N PRO A 102 4.66 -7.72 -16.50
CA PRO A 102 5.20 -8.20 -15.23
C PRO A 102 4.59 -7.49 -14.01
N GLY A 103 3.30 -7.16 -14.05
CA GLY A 103 2.61 -6.45 -12.99
C GLY A 103 1.10 -6.36 -13.21
N PHE A 104 0.45 -5.57 -12.35
CA PHE A 104 -0.97 -5.26 -12.45
C PHE A 104 -1.19 -3.80 -12.03
N TYR A 105 -2.29 -3.22 -12.50
CA TYR A 105 -2.69 -1.86 -12.16
C TYR A 105 -3.79 -1.92 -11.11
N SER A 106 -3.86 -0.90 -10.25
CA SER A 106 -4.99 -0.70 -9.35
C SER A 106 -5.33 0.76 -9.24
N TYR A 107 -6.62 1.05 -9.13
CA TYR A 107 -7.14 2.38 -8.84
C TYR A 107 -8.46 2.25 -8.09
N ALA A 108 -8.89 3.34 -7.45
CA ALA A 108 -10.18 3.41 -6.78
C ALA A 108 -10.95 4.64 -7.28
N VAL A 109 -12.25 4.48 -7.48
CA VAL A 109 -13.17 5.56 -7.76
C VAL A 109 -13.99 5.83 -6.51
N PHE A 110 -13.97 7.08 -6.05
CA PHE A 110 -14.75 7.53 -4.90
C PHE A 110 -15.85 8.49 -5.38
N GLU A 111 -17.09 8.16 -5.05
CA GLU A 111 -18.25 8.99 -5.39
C GLU A 111 -19.01 9.37 -4.12
N ARG A 112 -19.27 10.67 -3.95
CA ARG A 112 -20.14 11.19 -2.90
C ARG A 112 -21.38 11.79 -3.56
N LEU A 113 -22.56 11.29 -3.19
CA LEU A 113 -23.81 11.82 -3.70
C LEU A 113 -24.27 13.08 -2.94
N LYS A 114 -25.06 13.93 -3.62
CA LYS A 114 -25.65 15.13 -3.03
C LYS A 114 -26.52 14.76 -1.82
N GLY A 115 -26.39 15.52 -0.73
CA GLY A 115 -27.16 15.31 0.50
C GLY A 115 -26.53 14.33 1.49
N TRP A 116 -25.42 13.67 1.15
CA TRP A 116 -24.69 12.84 2.10
C TRP A 116 -23.92 13.67 3.13
N PRO A 117 -23.64 13.14 4.33
CA PRO A 117 -22.93 13.87 5.37
C PRO A 117 -21.58 14.44 4.91
N ALA A 118 -21.14 15.51 5.55
CA ALA A 118 -19.77 16.01 5.44
C ALA A 118 -18.81 15.12 6.24
N PHE A 119 -17.58 15.01 5.76
CA PHE A 119 -16.49 14.27 6.37
C PHE A 119 -15.15 14.74 5.78
N ASP A 120 -14.06 14.45 6.47
CA ASP A 120 -12.71 14.76 6.00
C ASP A 120 -11.95 13.46 5.73
N ILE A 121 -11.26 13.38 4.59
CA ILE A 121 -10.30 12.31 4.31
C ILE A 121 -8.91 12.85 4.62
N GLN A 122 -8.27 12.26 5.63
CA GLN A 122 -6.89 12.59 6.01
C GLN A 122 -5.90 11.81 5.14
N GLU A 123 -6.22 10.56 4.83
CA GLU A 123 -5.40 9.68 4.01
C GLU A 123 -6.29 8.82 3.11
N ALA A 124 -5.89 8.62 1.85
CA ALA A 124 -6.44 7.62 0.96
C ALA A 124 -5.26 6.93 0.27
N ARG A 125 -5.13 5.62 0.46
CA ARG A 125 -3.92 4.92 0.01
C ARG A 125 -4.14 3.46 -0.36
N ILE A 126 -3.20 2.94 -1.14
CA ILE A 126 -2.97 1.51 -1.30
C ILE A 126 -1.70 1.11 -0.57
N VAL A 127 -1.73 -0.04 0.10
CA VAL A 127 -0.64 -0.57 0.92
C VAL A 127 -0.30 -1.98 0.48
N PHE A 128 0.99 -2.30 0.36
CA PHE A 128 1.47 -3.67 0.26
C PHE A 128 2.54 -3.93 1.32
N LYS A 129 2.42 -5.04 2.04
CA LYS A 129 3.42 -5.53 3.00
C LYS A 129 4.04 -6.80 2.46
N LEU A 130 5.32 -6.74 2.15
CA LEU A 130 6.09 -7.84 1.56
C LEU A 130 6.71 -8.73 2.64
N ASP A 131 7.06 -9.96 2.25
CA ASP A 131 7.78 -10.89 3.12
C ASP A 131 9.13 -10.30 3.55
N GLU A 132 9.25 -10.02 4.84
CA GLU A 132 10.43 -9.36 5.40
C GLU A 132 11.71 -10.20 5.29
N ASN A 133 11.58 -11.52 5.18
CA ASN A 133 12.74 -12.39 5.03
C ASN A 133 13.31 -12.38 3.60
N ARG A 134 12.51 -11.96 2.61
CA ARG A 134 12.95 -11.83 1.21
C ARG A 134 13.42 -10.43 0.88
N PHE A 135 12.72 -9.41 1.35
CA PHE A 135 12.92 -8.03 0.91
C PHE A 135 13.66 -7.22 1.96
N GLN A 136 14.98 -7.05 1.77
CA GLN A 136 15.85 -6.36 2.74
C GLN A 136 16.42 -5.05 2.21
N TYR A 137 16.35 -4.82 0.90
CA TYR A 137 16.87 -3.62 0.26
C TYR A 137 15.72 -2.75 -0.23
N MET A 138 15.68 -1.49 0.19
CA MET A 138 14.68 -0.54 -0.23
C MET A 138 15.31 0.50 -1.15
N ALA A 139 14.60 0.87 -2.22
CA ALA A 139 15.00 1.92 -3.14
C ALA A 139 13.85 2.91 -3.35
N MET A 140 14.11 4.19 -3.08
CA MET A 140 13.16 5.29 -3.28
C MET A 140 13.64 6.29 -4.33
N SER A 141 14.96 6.47 -4.43
CA SER A 141 15.64 7.21 -5.50
C SER A 141 17.06 6.66 -5.64
N ASP A 142 17.78 7.12 -6.66
CA ASP A 142 19.18 6.73 -6.90
C ASP A 142 20.08 7.05 -5.68
N GLU A 143 19.77 8.12 -4.95
CA GLU A 143 20.51 8.56 -3.76
C GLU A 143 19.93 8.00 -2.44
N ARG A 144 18.68 7.51 -2.47
CA ARG A 144 17.95 7.05 -1.27
C ARG A 144 17.57 5.58 -1.42
N GLN A 145 18.60 4.75 -1.30
CA GLN A 145 18.48 3.30 -1.36
C GLN A 145 19.48 2.65 -0.42
N ARG A 146 19.06 1.59 0.30
CA ARG A 146 19.87 0.95 1.34
C ARG A 146 19.31 -0.39 1.76
N VAL A 147 20.16 -1.18 2.44
CA VAL A 147 19.70 -2.24 3.32
C VAL A 147 18.95 -1.60 4.49
N MET A 148 17.74 -2.09 4.73
CA MET A 148 16.84 -1.60 5.76
C MET A 148 16.93 -2.45 7.03
N PRO A 149 16.68 -1.87 8.21
CA PRO A 149 16.47 -2.66 9.42
C PRO A 149 15.23 -3.55 9.29
N MET A 150 15.20 -4.61 10.08
CA MET A 150 14.05 -5.48 10.22
C MET A 150 13.04 -4.91 11.22
N SER A 151 11.78 -5.34 11.15
CA SER A 151 10.74 -4.90 12.10
C SER A 151 11.13 -5.15 13.56
N VAL A 152 11.80 -6.28 13.82
CA VAL A 152 12.30 -6.67 15.16
C VAL A 152 13.41 -5.75 15.67
N ASP A 153 14.21 -5.15 14.78
CA ASP A 153 15.30 -4.24 15.17
C ASP A 153 14.73 -2.96 15.76
N ARG A 154 13.59 -2.49 15.21
CA ARG A 154 12.83 -1.39 15.80
C ARG A 154 12.17 -1.79 17.11
N TYR A 155 11.53 -2.96 17.17
CA TYR A 155 10.83 -3.41 18.37
C TYR A 155 11.77 -3.58 19.57
N THR A 156 13.00 -4.01 19.32
CA THR A 156 14.04 -4.23 20.36
C THR A 156 14.98 -3.04 20.54
N GLY A 157 14.80 -1.99 19.73
CA GLY A 157 15.55 -0.74 19.79
C GLY A 157 15.05 0.18 20.90
N GLU A 158 15.67 1.35 20.98
CA GLU A 158 15.31 2.40 21.94
C GLU A 158 14.50 3.48 21.22
N VAL A 159 13.23 3.62 21.59
CA VAL A 159 12.38 4.72 21.11
C VAL A 159 12.93 6.03 21.68
N LEU A 160 13.13 7.02 20.80
CA LEU A 160 13.61 8.36 21.18
C LEU A 160 12.42 9.26 21.54
N ASP A 161 12.57 10.58 21.39
CA ASP A 161 11.53 11.56 21.74
C ASP A 161 10.20 11.38 20.97
N TYR A 162 10.25 10.76 19.78
CA TYR A 162 9.09 10.46 18.94
C TYR A 162 8.96 8.96 18.70
N PRO A 163 7.74 8.40 18.73
CA PRO A 163 7.55 6.95 18.54
C PRO A 163 7.98 6.46 17.16
N GLU A 164 8.05 7.36 16.17
CA GLU A 164 8.54 7.05 14.85
C GLU A 164 10.06 6.88 14.77
N ALA A 165 10.82 7.50 15.67
CA ALA A 165 12.29 7.51 15.70
C ALA A 165 12.84 6.49 16.70
N VAL A 166 13.59 5.51 16.21
CA VAL A 166 14.11 4.40 17.01
C VAL A 166 15.61 4.21 16.79
N LEU A 167 16.38 4.29 17.87
CA LEU A 167 17.81 3.97 17.88
C LEU A 167 18.01 2.44 17.85
N LEU A 168 18.77 1.96 16.87
CA LEU A 168 19.07 0.55 16.68
C LEU A 168 20.22 0.11 17.59
N THR A 169 19.90 -0.41 18.77
CA THR A 169 20.91 -0.77 19.80
C THR A 169 21.55 -2.15 19.57
N ARG A 170 20.76 -3.13 19.12
CA ARG A 170 21.18 -4.51 18.83
C ARG A 170 20.47 -5.07 17.58
N PRO A 171 20.64 -4.45 16.41
CA PRO A 171 19.97 -4.90 15.19
C PRO A 171 20.47 -6.27 14.72
N THR A 172 19.59 -6.99 14.03
CA THR A 172 19.87 -8.26 13.33
C THR A 172 20.97 -8.12 12.29
N ASN A 173 21.09 -6.95 11.64
CA ASN A 173 22.28 -6.57 10.86
C ASN A 173 23.20 -5.66 11.71
N PRO A 174 24.36 -6.14 12.19
CA PRO A 174 25.27 -5.36 13.03
C PRO A 174 25.79 -4.07 12.41
N GLN A 175 25.79 -3.95 11.07
CA GLN A 175 26.22 -2.71 10.40
C GLN A 175 25.28 -1.53 10.65
N LEU A 176 24.03 -1.81 11.02
CA LEU A 176 23.02 -0.80 11.32
C LEU A 176 23.07 -0.29 12.77
N LYS A 177 23.97 -0.84 13.59
CA LYS A 177 24.02 -0.51 15.02
C LYS A 177 24.39 0.95 15.23
N GLY A 178 23.61 1.63 16.06
CA GLY A 178 23.79 3.05 16.38
C GLY A 178 23.11 3.99 15.38
N GLU A 179 22.51 3.48 14.31
CA GLU A 179 21.65 4.29 13.44
C GLU A 179 20.27 4.54 14.07
N VAL A 180 19.63 5.62 13.65
CA VAL A 180 18.23 5.92 13.98
C VAL A 180 17.37 5.64 12.75
N ASP A 181 16.43 4.70 12.88
CA ASP A 181 15.37 4.51 11.90
C ASP A 181 14.18 5.40 12.26
N ASP A 182 13.79 6.27 11.33
CA ASP A 182 12.62 7.13 11.48
C ASP A 182 11.70 6.99 10.26
N LYS A 183 10.43 6.73 10.52
CA LYS A 183 9.40 6.49 9.49
C LYS A 183 9.34 7.63 8.45
N TYR A 184 9.47 8.88 8.88
CA TYR A 184 9.33 10.05 8.00
C TYR A 184 10.60 10.37 7.21
N LEU A 185 11.74 9.74 7.52
CA LEU A 185 12.94 9.77 6.68
C LEU A 185 12.72 9.11 5.32
N TYR A 186 11.56 8.46 5.10
CA TYR A 186 11.19 7.80 3.86
C TYR A 186 10.04 8.49 3.12
N SER A 187 9.68 9.70 3.55
CA SER A 187 8.77 10.57 2.80
C SER A 187 9.50 11.23 1.62
N CYS A 188 8.75 11.64 0.60
CA CYS A 188 9.27 12.51 -0.45
C CYS A 188 8.16 13.40 -1.03
N ASP A 189 8.56 14.51 -1.64
CA ASP A 189 7.66 15.41 -2.33
C ASP A 189 6.86 14.67 -3.41
N ASN A 190 5.56 14.95 -3.52
CA ASN A 190 4.67 14.29 -4.47
C ASN A 190 5.15 14.35 -5.93
N LYS A 191 5.80 15.44 -6.34
CA LYS A 191 6.40 15.54 -7.69
C LYS A 191 7.50 14.50 -7.97
N ASN A 192 8.15 14.00 -6.91
CA ASN A 192 9.25 13.04 -6.97
C ASN A 192 8.80 11.60 -6.66
N ASN A 193 7.68 11.43 -5.94
CA ASN A 193 7.13 10.12 -5.60
C ASN A 193 6.45 9.45 -6.81
N LYS A 194 7.28 8.95 -7.74
CA LYS A 194 6.87 8.32 -9.01
C LYS A 194 7.08 6.81 -9.01
N VAL A 195 8.22 6.35 -8.51
CA VAL A 195 8.57 4.93 -8.39
C VAL A 195 9.40 4.70 -7.14
N HIS A 196 9.02 3.71 -6.35
CA HIS A 196 9.78 3.25 -5.20
C HIS A 196 9.43 1.79 -4.92
N GLY A 197 10.27 1.09 -4.17
CA GLY A 197 10.04 -0.31 -3.94
C GLY A 197 11.07 -1.00 -3.08
N TRP A 198 11.00 -2.31 -3.14
CA TRP A 198 11.85 -3.23 -2.40
C TRP A 198 12.44 -4.26 -3.35
N VAL A 199 13.67 -4.64 -3.06
CA VAL A 199 14.47 -5.58 -3.84
C VAL A 199 14.85 -6.75 -2.94
N SER A 200 14.65 -7.95 -3.48
CA SER A 200 15.17 -9.22 -2.97
C SER A 200 16.27 -9.73 -3.90
N ASN A 201 16.84 -10.90 -3.62
CA ASN A 201 17.90 -11.47 -4.44
C ASN A 201 17.49 -11.76 -5.89
N ASP A 202 16.21 -12.03 -6.14
CA ASP A 202 15.72 -12.52 -7.44
C ASP A 202 14.55 -11.69 -8.02
N VAL A 203 13.89 -10.86 -7.21
CA VAL A 203 12.75 -10.04 -7.64
C VAL A 203 12.73 -8.66 -6.97
N GLY A 204 12.34 -7.65 -7.74
CA GLY A 204 11.96 -6.33 -7.23
C GLY A 204 10.45 -6.16 -7.26
N PHE A 205 9.88 -5.56 -6.23
CA PHE A 205 8.47 -5.17 -6.17
C PHE A 205 8.40 -3.65 -6.11
N TRP A 206 7.76 -3.05 -7.13
CA TRP A 206 7.76 -1.61 -7.35
C TRP A 206 6.34 -1.06 -7.35
N MET A 207 6.16 0.07 -6.67
CA MET A 207 4.97 0.90 -6.78
C MET A 207 5.25 2.02 -7.77
N ILE A 208 4.39 2.16 -8.78
CA ILE A 208 4.53 3.17 -9.83
C ILE A 208 3.29 4.07 -9.80
N THR A 209 3.51 5.36 -9.61
CA THR A 209 2.47 6.39 -9.59
C THR A 209 2.61 7.26 -10.84
N PRO A 210 1.84 6.99 -11.91
CA PRO A 210 2.03 7.63 -13.22
C PRO A 210 1.54 9.08 -13.27
N SER A 211 0.66 9.49 -12.35
CA SER A 211 0.09 10.83 -12.28
C SER A 211 -0.11 11.25 -10.83
N ASN A 212 -0.01 12.56 -10.56
CA ASN A 212 -0.31 13.16 -9.26
C ASN A 212 -1.67 13.87 -9.23
N GLU A 213 -2.49 13.79 -10.29
CA GLU A 213 -3.77 14.51 -10.39
C GLU A 213 -4.78 14.14 -9.30
N PHE A 214 -4.65 12.94 -8.72
CA PHE A 214 -5.48 12.49 -7.61
C PHE A 214 -4.97 12.97 -6.23
N ARG A 215 -3.74 13.50 -6.15
CA ARG A 215 -3.12 13.93 -4.89
C ARG A 215 -3.50 15.37 -4.55
N THR A 216 -3.61 15.65 -3.26
CA THR A 216 -3.90 16.99 -2.74
C THR A 216 -2.64 17.67 -2.22
N GLY A 217 -2.69 18.98 -1.92
CA GLY A 217 -1.59 19.73 -1.31
C GLY A 217 -0.43 20.12 -2.22
N GLY A 218 -0.51 19.81 -3.52
CA GLY A 218 0.44 20.28 -4.52
C GLY A 218 1.77 19.52 -4.56
N PRO A 219 2.70 19.93 -5.43
CA PRO A 219 3.89 19.14 -5.79
C PRO A 219 4.89 18.97 -4.64
N PHE A 220 4.89 19.86 -3.65
CA PHE A 220 5.82 19.86 -2.51
C PHE A 220 5.22 19.25 -1.24
N LYS A 221 3.94 18.85 -1.25
CA LYS A 221 3.41 18.04 -0.14
C LYS A 221 4.22 16.74 -0.11
N GLN A 222 4.69 16.39 1.07
CA GLN A 222 5.40 15.14 1.31
C GLN A 222 4.42 14.07 1.70
N ASP A 223 4.56 12.91 1.07
CA ASP A 223 3.81 11.70 1.40
C ASP A 223 4.79 10.53 1.59
N LEU A 224 4.37 9.54 2.37
CA LEU A 224 5.15 8.33 2.63
C LEU A 224 5.27 7.49 1.34
N SER A 225 6.38 6.80 1.21
CA SER A 225 6.67 5.90 0.09
C SER A 225 6.83 4.45 0.56
N SER A 226 8.05 3.91 0.55
CA SER A 226 8.39 2.65 1.18
C SER A 226 8.94 2.89 2.60
N HIS A 227 8.77 1.94 3.53
CA HIS A 227 9.42 2.00 4.85
C HIS A 227 9.58 0.61 5.48
N VAL A 228 10.34 0.53 6.57
CA VAL A 228 10.60 -0.68 7.39
C VAL A 228 9.37 -1.58 7.60
N GLY A 229 9.61 -2.89 7.66
CA GLY A 229 8.57 -3.92 7.60
C GLY A 229 8.03 -4.05 6.17
N PRO A 230 8.91 -4.38 5.20
CA PRO A 230 8.84 -4.10 3.76
C PRO A 230 7.50 -3.61 3.23
N THR A 231 7.18 -2.35 3.54
CA THR A 231 5.88 -1.75 3.23
C THR A 231 6.05 -0.81 2.04
N LEU A 232 5.08 -0.80 1.13
CA LEU A 232 4.92 0.16 0.05
C LEU A 232 3.57 0.88 0.20
N LEU A 233 3.57 2.20 -0.04
CA LEU A 233 2.40 3.08 0.08
C LEU A 233 2.30 4.02 -1.14
N SER A 234 1.08 4.27 -1.63
CA SER A 234 0.76 5.38 -2.55
C SER A 234 -0.60 5.97 -2.24
#